data_AF-A0A7J4EVV6-F1
#
_entry.id   AF-A0A7J4EVV6-F1
#
_cell.length_a   1.000
_cell.length_b   1.000
_cell.length_c   1.000
_cell.angle_alpha   90.00
_cell.angle_beta   90.00
_cell.angle_gamma   90.00
#
_symmetry.space_group_name_H-M   'P 1'
#
loop_
_entity.id
_entity.type
_entity.pdbx_description
1 polymer ?
#
loop_
_entity_poly.entity_id
_entity_poly.type
_entity_poly.pdbx_seq_one_letter_code
_entity_poly.pdbx_strand_id
1 'polypeptide(L)'
;MDYLKKLERGEVKIDLNELMEVKKGRNYLKIVFSVVLIGIILYGIYSLSSNPEMLKKFTVDWILINGTLSALGVILARGKLPSVISAFLVAPITSLIPVIGAGYIVGLVELKCRGITQEDIQHLLRCERLEELMDNNLMRVLMVAALSSLGSAIGTFYFIPRFLGL
;
A
#
# COMPACT_ATOMS: atom_id res chain seq x y z
N MET A 1 22.68 -8.75 31.82
CA MET A 1 23.69 -9.85 31.89
C MET A 1 23.26 -11.04 32.73
N ASP A 2 22.62 -10.84 33.89
CA ASP A 2 22.29 -11.95 34.81
C ASP A 2 21.25 -12.94 34.24
N TYR A 3 20.29 -12.43 33.45
CA TYR A 3 19.27 -13.25 32.76
C TYR A 3 19.86 -14.16 31.67
N LEU A 4 20.82 -13.66 30.88
CA LEU A 4 21.50 -14.45 29.84
C LEU A 4 22.35 -15.57 30.45
N LYS A 5 23.01 -15.30 31.58
CA LYS A 5 23.75 -16.33 32.34
C LYS A 5 22.83 -17.39 32.96
N LYS A 6 21.56 -17.06 33.25
CA LYS A 6 20.55 -18.03 33.73
C LYS A 6 19.99 -18.87 32.57
N LEU A 7 19.92 -18.31 31.36
CA LEU A 7 19.58 -19.04 30.13
C LEU A 7 20.68 -20.03 29.71
N GLU A 8 21.96 -19.62 29.73
CA GLU A 8 23.09 -20.50 29.43
C GLU A 8 23.23 -21.67 30.41
N ARG A 9 22.86 -21.46 31.67
CA ARG A 9 22.81 -22.52 32.69
C ARG A 9 21.59 -23.44 32.59
N GLY A 10 20.68 -23.19 31.65
CA GLY A 10 19.46 -23.99 31.45
C GLY A 10 18.41 -23.85 32.57
N GLU A 11 18.57 -22.86 33.46
CA GLU A 11 17.64 -22.61 34.58
C GLU A 11 16.31 -21.99 34.10
N VAL A 12 16.31 -21.38 32.91
CA VAL A 12 15.14 -20.77 32.29
C VAL A 12 14.90 -21.43 30.93
N LYS A 13 13.83 -22.21 30.79
CA LYS A 13 13.37 -22.72 29.50
C LYS A 13 12.44 -21.69 28.86
N ILE A 14 12.88 -21.08 27.77
CA ILE A 14 12.01 -20.22 26.94
C ILE A 14 11.20 -21.14 26.04
N ASP A 15 9.88 -21.07 26.13
CA ASP A 15 9.00 -21.74 25.18
C ASP A 15 8.97 -20.94 23.88
N LEU A 16 9.72 -21.41 22.89
CA LEU A 16 9.80 -20.78 21.57
C LEU A 16 8.43 -20.76 20.86
N ASN A 17 7.48 -21.61 21.26
CA ASN A 17 6.14 -21.63 20.69
C ASN A 17 5.34 -20.37 21.03
N GLU A 18 5.58 -19.76 22.20
CA GLU A 18 4.95 -18.50 22.59
C GLU A 18 5.35 -17.36 21.65
N LEU A 19 6.59 -17.37 21.13
CA LEU A 19 7.06 -16.40 20.14
C LEU A 19 6.47 -16.63 18.74
N MET A 20 5.93 -17.81 18.47
CA MET A 20 5.22 -18.11 17.21
C MET A 20 3.73 -17.75 17.28
N GLU A 21 3.17 -17.55 18.48
CA GLU A 21 1.78 -17.12 18.64
C GLU A 21 1.62 -15.62 18.42
N VAL A 22 1.29 -15.24 17.19
CA VAL A 22 0.84 -13.88 16.88
C VAL A 22 -0.61 -13.73 17.35
N LYS A 23 -0.82 -13.08 18.50
CA LYS A 23 -2.14 -12.77 19.05
C LYS A 23 -2.96 -11.98 18.01
N LYS A 24 -3.91 -12.66 17.35
CA LYS A 24 -4.69 -12.12 16.23
C LYS A 24 -5.74 -11.13 16.73
N GLY A 25 -5.33 -9.87 16.94
CA GLY A 25 -6.25 -8.79 17.27
C GLY A 25 -7.25 -8.57 16.12
N ARG A 26 -8.55 -8.79 16.37
CA ARG A 26 -9.58 -8.61 15.36
C ARG A 26 -9.82 -7.11 15.17
N ASN A 27 -9.36 -6.55 14.06
CA ASN A 27 -9.33 -5.12 13.83
C ASN A 27 -10.63 -4.65 13.15
N TYR A 28 -11.72 -4.54 13.92
CA TYR A 28 -13.07 -4.22 13.43
C TYR A 28 -13.13 -2.92 12.62
N LEU A 29 -12.29 -1.93 12.96
CA LEU A 29 -12.20 -0.65 12.22
C LEU A 29 -11.89 -0.85 10.73
N LYS A 30 -10.98 -1.77 10.40
CA LYS A 30 -10.62 -2.07 9.01
C LYS A 30 -11.81 -2.65 8.26
N ILE A 31 -12.57 -3.53 8.91
CA ILE A 31 -13.74 -4.18 8.31
C ILE A 31 -14.82 -3.15 8.03
N VAL A 32 -15.15 -2.31 9.03
CA VAL A 32 -16.17 -1.26 8.89
C VAL A 32 -15.81 -0.29 7.77
N PHE A 33 -14.57 0.21 7.73
CA PHE A 33 -14.11 1.11 6.67
C PHE A 33 -14.25 0.46 5.28
N SER A 34 -13.81 -0.79 5.14
CA SER A 34 -13.92 -1.52 3.87
C SER A 34 -15.35 -1.72 3.40
N VAL A 35 -16.26 -2.08 4.32
CA VAL A 35 -17.68 -2.28 4.01
C VAL A 35 -18.34 -0.98 3.58
N VAL A 36 -18.05 0.13 4.28
CA VAL A 36 -18.58 1.45 3.94
C VAL A 36 -18.11 1.90 2.55
N LEU A 37 -16.82 1.77 2.25
CA LEU A 37 -16.26 2.17 0.97
C LEU A 37 -16.89 1.37 -0.19
N ILE A 38 -17.01 0.05 -0.04
CA ILE A 38 -17.67 -0.83 -1.01
C ILE A 38 -19.14 -0.42 -1.17
N GLY A 39 -19.85 -0.12 -0.08
CA GLY A 39 -21.23 0.34 -0.12
C GLY A 39 -21.42 1.62 -0.93
N ILE A 40 -20.53 2.61 -0.76
CA ILE A 40 -20.56 3.86 -1.54
C ILE A 40 -20.35 3.60 -3.03
N ILE A 41 -19.38 2.75 -3.37
CA ILE A 41 -19.09 2.38 -4.77
C ILE A 41 -20.30 1.69 -5.40
N LEU A 42 -20.88 0.70 -4.72
CA LEU A 42 -22.06 -0.04 -5.21
C LEU A 42 -23.27 0.89 -5.37
N TYR A 43 -23.48 1.80 -4.42
CA TYR A 43 -24.54 2.81 -4.53
C TYR A 43 -24.33 3.73 -5.73
N GLY A 44 -23.10 4.21 -5.96
CA GLY A 44 -22.76 5.02 -7.13
C GLY A 44 -23.05 4.28 -8.44
N ILE A 45 -22.62 3.02 -8.55
CA ILE A 45 -22.90 2.18 -9.73
C ILE A 45 -24.40 1.98 -9.92
N TYR A 46 -25.15 1.69 -8.85
CA TYR A 46 -26.59 1.53 -8.91
C TYR A 46 -27.29 2.82 -9.38
N SER A 47 -26.92 3.97 -8.81
CA SER A 47 -27.50 5.27 -9.16
C SER A 47 -27.19 5.68 -10.60
N LEU A 48 -26.04 5.29 -11.14
CA LEU A 48 -25.59 5.60 -12.51
C LEU A 48 -26.06 4.56 -13.54
N SER A 49 -26.60 3.43 -13.10
CA SER A 49 -26.99 2.31 -13.98
C SER A 49 -28.08 2.67 -14.99
N SER A 50 -28.93 3.66 -14.67
CA SER A 50 -29.98 4.16 -15.58
C SER A 50 -29.42 4.95 -16.76
N ASN A 51 -28.15 5.35 -16.74
CA ASN A 51 -27.49 6.07 -17.83
C ASN A 51 -26.13 5.44 -18.18
N PRO A 52 -26.11 4.45 -19.11
CA PRO A 52 -24.90 3.69 -19.44
C PRO A 52 -23.74 4.54 -19.96
N GLU A 53 -24.01 5.63 -20.68
CA GLU A 53 -22.97 6.54 -21.18
C GLU A 53 -22.26 7.25 -20.02
N MET A 54 -23.04 7.70 -19.03
CA MET A 54 -22.52 8.33 -17.84
C MET A 54 -21.66 7.34 -17.03
N LEU A 55 -22.17 6.12 -16.80
CA LEU A 55 -21.42 5.08 -16.10
C LEU A 55 -20.07 4.77 -16.77
N LYS A 56 -20.04 4.68 -18.10
CA LYS A 56 -18.81 4.48 -18.87
C LYS A 56 -17.82 5.62 -18.66
N LYS A 57 -18.28 6.88 -18.74
CA LYS A 57 -17.43 8.05 -18.52
C LYS A 57 -16.82 8.04 -17.12
N PHE A 58 -17.65 7.83 -16.09
CA PHE A 58 -17.20 7.73 -14.70
C PHE A 58 -16.17 6.62 -14.49
N THR A 59 -16.38 5.46 -15.12
CA THR A 59 -15.44 4.33 -15.02
C THR A 59 -14.09 4.67 -15.65
N VAL A 60 -14.09 5.31 -16.83
CA VAL A 60 -12.85 5.75 -17.49
C VAL A 60 -12.14 6.80 -16.65
N ASP A 61 -12.86 7.82 -16.17
CA ASP A 61 -12.28 8.88 -15.35
C ASP A 61 -11.71 8.29 -14.03
N TRP A 62 -12.39 7.30 -13.42
CA TRP A 62 -11.92 6.60 -12.22
C TRP A 62 -10.59 5.89 -12.47
N ILE A 63 -10.49 5.13 -13.56
CA ILE A 63 -9.28 4.41 -13.95
C ILE A 63 -8.15 5.41 -14.19
N LEU A 64 -8.42 6.46 -14.96
CA LEU A 64 -7.42 7.46 -15.30
C LEU A 64 -6.91 8.19 -14.06
N ILE A 65 -7.78 8.69 -13.19
CA ILE A 65 -7.35 9.46 -12.02
C ILE A 65 -6.64 8.58 -10.99
N ASN A 66 -7.20 7.42 -10.63
CA ASN A 66 -6.53 6.51 -9.69
C ASN A 66 -5.21 6.01 -10.24
N GLY A 67 -5.21 5.56 -11.50
CA GLY A 67 -4.03 5.04 -12.15
C GLY A 67 -2.93 6.08 -12.31
N THR A 68 -3.26 7.27 -12.82
CA THR A 68 -2.28 8.34 -13.04
C THR A 68 -1.73 8.90 -11.73
N LEU A 69 -2.56 9.18 -10.73
CA LEU A 69 -2.07 9.69 -9.44
C LEU A 69 -1.16 8.67 -8.74
N SER A 70 -1.52 7.39 -8.78
CA SER A 70 -0.67 6.31 -8.26
C SER A 70 0.66 6.21 -9.02
N ALA A 71 0.60 6.22 -10.36
CA ALA A 71 1.78 6.20 -11.22
C ALA A 71 2.69 7.43 -11.01
N LEU A 72 2.11 8.61 -10.84
CA LEU A 72 2.83 9.84 -10.48
C LEU A 72 3.54 9.68 -9.13
N GLY A 73 2.90 9.06 -8.14
CA GLY A 73 3.53 8.72 -6.88
C GLY A 73 4.78 7.85 -7.07
N VAL A 74 4.73 6.86 -7.96
CA VAL A 74 5.91 6.02 -8.29
C VAL A 74 7.00 6.84 -8.97
N ILE A 75 6.64 7.71 -9.91
CA ILE A 75 7.59 8.59 -10.61
C ILE A 75 8.29 9.52 -9.61
N LEU A 76 7.55 10.12 -8.68
CA LEU A 76 8.08 10.97 -7.61
C LEU A 76 9.01 10.19 -6.68
N ALA A 77 8.71 8.91 -6.40
CA ALA A 77 9.59 8.02 -5.66
C ALA A 77 10.82 7.56 -6.46
N ARG A 78 10.97 7.99 -7.73
CA ARG A 78 12.04 7.55 -8.66
C ARG A 78 12.01 6.03 -8.88
N GLY A 79 10.80 5.46 -8.91
CA GLY A 79 10.56 4.05 -9.19
C GLY A 79 10.88 3.66 -10.63
N LYS A 80 11.04 2.36 -10.88
CA LYS A 80 11.32 1.85 -12.22
C LYS A 80 10.06 1.78 -13.08
N LEU A 81 10.24 1.76 -14.40
CA LEU A 81 9.14 1.72 -15.38
C LEU A 81 8.12 0.58 -15.14
N PRO A 82 8.52 -0.66 -14.80
CA PRO A 82 7.55 -1.73 -14.50
C PRO A 82 6.63 -1.39 -13.33
N SER A 83 7.13 -0.67 -12.33
CA SER A 83 6.37 -0.24 -11.16
C SER A 83 5.39 0.88 -11.50
N VAL A 84 5.76 1.79 -12.40
CA VAL A 84 4.86 2.85 -12.90
C VAL A 84 3.66 2.23 -13.63
N ILE A 85 3.91 1.28 -14.53
CA ILE A 85 2.86 0.56 -15.27
C ILE A 85 1.99 -0.23 -14.29
N SER A 86 2.63 -0.93 -13.34
CA SER A 86 1.92 -1.70 -12.32
C SER A 86 1.04 -0.81 -11.45
N ALA A 87 1.53 0.37 -11.04
CA ALA A 87 0.77 1.33 -10.25
C ALA A 87 -0.47 1.85 -10.97
N PHE A 88 -0.35 2.12 -12.27
CA PHE A 88 -1.48 2.56 -13.09
C PHE A 88 -2.59 1.50 -13.17
N LEU A 89 -2.21 0.22 -13.34
CA LEU A 89 -3.17 -0.88 -13.50
C LEU A 89 -3.77 -1.36 -12.17
N VAL A 90 -2.95 -1.40 -11.11
CA VAL A 90 -3.36 -1.96 -9.83
C VAL A 90 -4.19 -0.97 -9.00
N ALA A 91 -3.91 0.34 -9.10
CA ALA A 91 -4.60 1.33 -8.26
C ALA A 91 -6.12 1.35 -8.45
N PRO A 92 -6.69 1.35 -9.67
CA PRO A 92 -8.14 1.33 -9.86
C PRO A 92 -8.84 0.07 -9.33
N ILE A 93 -8.11 -1.05 -9.25
CA ILE A 93 -8.65 -2.34 -8.77
C ILE A 93 -8.61 -2.39 -7.24
N THR A 94 -7.46 -2.00 -6.66
CA THR A 94 -7.26 -2.02 -5.21
C THR A 94 -8.07 -0.95 -4.49
N SER A 95 -8.37 0.17 -5.13
CA SER A 95 -9.29 1.18 -4.57
C SER A 95 -10.73 0.68 -4.43
N LEU A 96 -11.15 -0.30 -5.24
CA LEU A 96 -12.46 -0.96 -5.11
C LEU A 96 -12.46 -2.01 -3.98
N ILE A 97 -11.29 -2.57 -3.65
CA ILE A 97 -11.13 -3.63 -2.65
C ILE A 97 -10.11 -3.18 -1.59
N PRO A 98 -10.55 -2.40 -0.58
CA PRO A 98 -9.67 -1.73 0.40
C PRO A 98 -8.95 -2.65 1.40
N VAL A 99 -8.79 -3.94 1.06
CA VAL A 99 -8.06 -4.93 1.87
C VAL A 99 -6.55 -4.79 1.68
N ILE A 100 -6.12 -4.46 0.45
CA ILE A 100 -4.71 -4.37 0.07
C ILE A 100 -4.51 -3.06 -0.68
N GLY A 101 -3.71 -2.14 -0.13
CA GLY A 101 -3.37 -0.90 -0.82
C GLY A 101 -2.52 -1.15 -2.07
N ALA A 102 -2.64 -0.29 -3.08
CA ALA A 102 -1.88 -0.38 -4.33
C ALA A 102 -0.38 -0.58 -4.11
N GLY A 103 0.18 0.07 -3.08
CA GLY A 103 1.59 0.01 -2.75
C GLY A 103 2.13 -1.35 -2.34
N TYR A 104 1.30 -2.27 -1.83
CA TYR A 104 1.77 -3.62 -1.53
C TYR A 104 2.23 -4.32 -2.81
N ILE A 105 1.40 -4.28 -3.86
CA ILE A 105 1.72 -4.94 -5.12
C ILE A 105 2.80 -4.17 -5.87
N VAL A 106 2.68 -2.85 -5.96
CA VAL A 106 3.65 -1.99 -6.66
C VAL A 106 5.02 -2.03 -5.98
N GLY A 107 5.06 -2.02 -4.65
CA GLY A 107 6.29 -2.17 -3.88
C GLY A 107 6.94 -3.53 -4.10
N LEU A 108 6.18 -4.61 -4.19
CA LEU A 108 6.71 -5.93 -4.55
C LEU A 108 7.27 -5.97 -5.98
N VAL A 109 6.63 -5.27 -6.93
CA VAL A 109 7.16 -5.14 -8.30
C VAL A 109 8.49 -4.37 -8.28
N GLU A 110 8.55 -3.23 -7.58
CA GLU A 110 9.79 -2.45 -7.45
C GLU A 110 10.89 -3.24 -6.75
N LEU A 111 10.54 -4.00 -5.71
CA LEU A 111 11.46 -4.89 -4.98
C LEU A 111 12.04 -5.96 -5.90
N LYS A 112 11.25 -6.54 -6.79
CA LYS A 112 11.77 -7.50 -7.78
C LYS A 112 12.69 -6.82 -8.79
N CYS A 113 12.41 -5.56 -9.13
CA CYS A 113 13.24 -4.81 -10.06
C CYS A 113 14.52 -4.25 -9.41
N ARG A 114 14.54 -3.99 -8.11
CA ARG A 114 15.70 -3.52 -7.35
C ARG A 114 16.20 -4.63 -6.42
N GLY A 115 17.32 -5.27 -6.78
CA GLY A 115 17.96 -6.21 -5.86
C GLY A 115 18.39 -5.50 -4.58
N ILE A 116 17.71 -5.78 -3.47
CA ILE A 116 18.05 -5.25 -2.14
C ILE A 116 19.12 -6.14 -1.54
N THR A 117 20.18 -5.53 -1.03
CA THR A 117 21.25 -6.25 -0.33
C THR A 117 21.17 -6.04 1.18
N GLN A 118 21.96 -6.80 1.94
CA GLN A 118 22.05 -6.59 3.39
C GLN A 118 22.68 -5.23 3.73
N GLU A 119 23.58 -4.72 2.88
CA GLU A 119 24.16 -3.38 3.05
C GLU A 119 23.10 -2.29 2.97
N ASP A 120 22.10 -2.43 2.07
CA ASP A 120 21.00 -1.47 1.98
C ASP A 120 20.24 -1.35 3.31
N ILE A 121 20.00 -2.47 4.00
CA ILE A 121 19.30 -2.47 5.30
C ILE A 121 20.18 -1.77 6.36
N GLN A 122 21.47 -2.12 6.44
CA GLN A 122 22.37 -1.51 7.40
C GLN A 122 22.55 0.00 7.16
N HIS A 123 22.64 0.41 5.91
CA HIS A 123 22.74 1.82 5.52
C HIS A 123 21.49 2.60 5.90
N LEU A 124 20.29 2.03 5.69
CA LEU A 124 19.03 2.66 6.07
C LEU A 124 18.94 2.93 7.59
N LEU A 125 19.48 2.02 8.42
CA LEU A 125 19.46 2.16 9.88
C LEU A 125 20.49 3.16 10.43
N ARG A 126 21.56 3.44 9.68
CA ARG A 126 22.65 4.34 10.08
C ARG A 126 22.54 5.74 9.50
N CYS A 127 21.64 5.91 8.54
CA CYS A 127 21.44 7.16 7.83
C CYS A 127 20.79 8.22 8.74
N GLU A 128 21.32 9.44 8.71
CA GLU A 128 20.78 10.59 9.47
C GLU A 128 20.13 11.66 8.58
N ARG A 129 20.32 11.59 7.25
CA ARG A 129 19.84 12.60 6.28
C ARG A 129 18.83 12.03 5.29
N LEU A 130 17.78 12.79 4.99
CA LEU A 130 16.74 12.37 4.02
C LEU A 130 17.30 12.11 2.61
N GLU A 131 18.33 12.85 2.20
CA GLU A 131 18.98 12.69 0.91
C GLU A 131 19.68 11.33 0.79
N GLU A 132 20.38 10.90 1.84
CA GLU A 132 21.05 9.60 1.93
C GLU A 132 20.03 8.45 1.97
N LEU A 133 18.87 8.65 2.62
CA LEU A 133 17.76 7.69 2.56
C LEU A 133 17.28 7.54 1.11
N MET A 134 17.13 8.64 0.36
CA MET A 134 16.64 8.59 -1.03
C MET A 134 17.58 7.89 -2.01
N ASP A 135 18.86 7.74 -1.68
CA ASP A 135 19.82 6.98 -2.49
C ASP A 135 19.82 5.47 -2.22
N ASN A 136 19.23 5.04 -1.11
CA ASN A 136 19.13 3.64 -0.74
C ASN A 136 18.02 2.89 -1.52
N ASN A 137 18.32 1.67 -1.99
CA ASN A 137 17.34 0.91 -2.78
C ASN A 137 16.13 0.44 -1.97
N LEU A 138 16.32 0.06 -0.70
CA LEU A 138 15.22 -0.33 0.19
C LEU A 138 14.28 0.85 0.44
N MET A 139 14.83 2.04 0.72
CA MET A 139 14.01 3.23 0.89
C MET A 139 13.21 3.57 -0.38
N ARG A 140 13.82 3.45 -1.57
CA ARG A 140 13.11 3.67 -2.84
C ARG A 140 11.92 2.73 -3.00
N VAL A 141 12.08 1.45 -2.66
CA VAL A 141 10.97 0.48 -2.67
C VAL A 141 9.85 0.90 -1.70
N LEU A 142 10.21 1.32 -0.49
CA LEU A 142 9.24 1.78 0.51
C LEU A 142 8.50 3.05 0.07
N MET A 143 9.22 4.02 -0.51
CA MET A 143 8.63 5.25 -1.06
C MET A 143 7.70 4.95 -2.22
N VAL A 144 8.07 4.04 -3.12
CA VAL A 144 7.21 3.59 -4.22
C VAL A 144 5.91 2.99 -3.67
N ALA A 145 5.99 2.13 -2.66
CA ALA A 145 4.81 1.56 -2.01
C ALA A 145 3.93 2.64 -1.34
N ALA A 146 4.54 3.55 -0.59
CA ALA A 146 3.82 4.60 0.12
C ALA A 146 3.14 5.59 -0.85
N LEU A 147 3.88 6.14 -1.81
CA LEU A 147 3.38 7.18 -2.71
C LEU A 147 2.36 6.65 -3.72
N SER A 148 2.50 5.40 -4.20
CA SER A 148 1.46 4.79 -5.03
C SER A 148 0.15 4.57 -4.26
N SER A 149 0.23 4.13 -3.00
CA SER A 149 -0.95 4.00 -2.13
C SER A 149 -1.59 5.36 -1.85
N LEU A 150 -0.78 6.39 -1.60
CA LEU A 150 -1.26 7.75 -1.38
C LEU A 150 -1.96 8.30 -2.63
N GLY A 151 -1.36 8.13 -3.81
CA GLY A 151 -1.96 8.55 -5.08
C GLY A 151 -3.31 7.88 -5.35
N SER A 152 -3.40 6.56 -5.11
CA SER A 152 -4.65 5.82 -5.20
C SER A 152 -5.70 6.31 -4.18
N ALA A 153 -5.29 6.57 -2.94
CA ALA A 153 -6.20 7.10 -1.91
C ALA A 153 -6.75 8.48 -2.30
N ILE A 154 -5.90 9.39 -2.78
CA ILE A 154 -6.31 10.72 -3.26
C ILE A 154 -7.31 10.58 -4.42
N GLY A 155 -7.05 9.68 -5.39
CA GLY A 155 -7.96 9.40 -6.49
C GLY A 155 -9.32 8.89 -6.01
N THR A 156 -9.32 8.01 -5.01
CA THR A 156 -10.56 7.48 -4.39
C THR A 156 -11.35 8.60 -3.69
N PHE A 157 -10.70 9.41 -2.86
CA PHE A 157 -11.35 10.52 -2.16
C PHE A 157 -11.88 11.60 -3.10
N TYR A 158 -11.22 11.82 -4.24
CA TYR A 158 -11.71 12.72 -5.28
C TYR A 158 -13.03 12.24 -5.91
N PHE A 159 -13.26 10.92 -5.97
CA PHE A 159 -14.44 10.35 -6.61
C PHE A 159 -15.61 10.09 -5.68
N ILE A 160 -15.37 9.86 -4.39
CA ILE A 160 -16.44 9.60 -3.41
C ILE A 160 -17.54 10.68 -3.47
N PRO A 161 -17.26 12.00 -3.46
CA PRO A 161 -18.29 13.03 -3.57
C PRO A 161 -19.07 12.94 -4.89
N ARG A 162 -18.36 12.67 -6.00
CA ARG A 162 -18.98 12.59 -7.33
C ARG A 162 -19.91 11.39 -7.48
N PHE A 163 -19.61 10.26 -6.83
CA PHE A 163 -20.53 9.13 -6.76
C PHE A 163 -21.79 9.44 -5.94
N LEU A 164 -21.70 10.37 -4.99
CA LEU A 164 -22.82 10.84 -4.19
C LEU A 164 -23.58 12.00 -4.87
N GLY A 165 -23.15 12.46 -6.05
CA GLY A 165 -23.75 13.58 -6.76
C GLY A 165 -23.44 14.95 -6.15
N LEU A 166 -22.37 15.06 -5.36
CA LEU A 166 -21.87 16.29 -4.72
C LEU A 166 -20.72 16.93 -5.50
#